data_AF-M1RPI7-F1
#
_entry.id   AF-M1RPI7-F1
#
_cell.length_a   1.000
_cell.length_b   1.000
_cell.length_c   1.000
_cell.angle_alpha   90.00
_cell.angle_beta   90.00
_cell.angle_gamma   90.00
#
_symmetry.space_group_name_H-M   'P 1'
#
loop_
_entity.id
_entity.type
_entity.pdbx_description
1 polymer ?
#
loop_
_entity_poly.entity_id
_entity_poly.type
_entity_poly.pdbx_seq_one_letter_code
_entity_poly.pdbx_strand_id
1 'polypeptide(L)' 'MSRYRGPRFKKIRRLGVLPGLTSKKPTEPKNPSRRPKKSQYRIRLEEKQKL' A
#
# COMPACT_ATOMS: atom_id res chain seq x y z
N MET A 1 0.23 22.22 -4.12
CA MET A 1 0.89 20.90 -4.24
C MET A 1 0.21 20.08 -5.33
N SER A 2 0.97 19.40 -6.18
CA SER A 2 0.38 18.48 -7.16
C SER A 2 -0.35 17.33 -6.45
N ARG A 3 -1.54 16.97 -6.96
CA ARG A 3 -2.37 15.88 -6.38
C ARG A 3 -2.05 14.55 -7.06
N TYR A 4 -2.02 13.47 -6.29
CA TYR A 4 -1.87 12.13 -6.84
C TYR A 4 -3.12 11.73 -7.65
N ARG A 5 -2.92 11.41 -8.94
CA ARG A 5 -3.99 10.96 -9.87
C ARG A 5 -3.87 9.50 -10.30
N GLY A 6 -2.88 8.77 -9.79
CA GLY A 6 -2.63 7.38 -10.17
C GLY A 6 -3.57 6.35 -9.52
N PRO A 7 -3.37 5.05 -9.82
CA PRO A 7 -4.22 3.97 -9.35
C PRO A 7 -4.13 3.77 -7.82
N ARG A 8 -5.21 4.09 -7.11
CA ARG A 8 -5.29 4.07 -5.65
C ARG A 8 -5.18 2.64 -5.05
N PHE A 9 -5.86 1.67 -5.65
CA PHE A 9 -5.81 0.27 -5.18
C PHE A 9 -4.43 -0.37 -5.28
N LYS A 10 -3.57 0.10 -6.20
CA LYS A 10 -2.18 -0.39 -6.32
C LYS A 10 -1.37 -0.04 -5.07
N LYS A 11 -1.56 1.15 -4.51
CA LYS A 11 -0.92 1.56 -3.24
C LYS A 11 -1.45 0.75 -2.06
N ILE A 12 -2.77 0.55 -1.98
CA ILE A 12 -3.42 -0.20 -0.89
C ILE A 12 -2.98 -1.68 -0.87
N ARG A 13 -2.92 -2.35 -2.03
CA ARG A 13 -2.41 -3.73 -2.11
C ARG A 13 -0.94 -3.89 -1.65
N ARG A 14 -0.16 -2.81 -1.75
CA ARG A 14 1.24 -2.77 -1.32
C ARG A 14 1.38 -2.41 0.17
N LEU A 15 0.76 -1.31 0.60
CA LEU A 15 0.95 -0.68 1.92
C LEU A 15 -0.05 -1.12 2.98
N GLY A 16 -1.19 -1.71 2.57
CA GLY A 16 -2.28 -2.09 3.46
C GLY A 16 -3.39 -1.03 3.51
N VAL A 17 -4.03 -0.91 4.66
CA VAL A 17 -5.18 -0.02 4.87
C VAL A 17 -4.72 1.44 4.89
N LEU A 18 -5.28 2.24 3.99
CA LEU A 18 -5.04 3.68 3.88
C LEU A 18 -6.37 4.43 4.03
N PRO A 19 -6.80 4.75 5.25
CA PRO A 19 -8.02 5.52 5.47
C PRO A 19 -7.87 6.90 4.81
N GLY A 20 -8.92 7.38 4.15
CA GLY A 20 -8.88 8.66 3.42
C GLY A 20 -8.42 8.59 1.96
N LEU A 21 -7.83 7.47 1.50
CA LEU A 21 -7.51 7.31 0.07
C LEU A 21 -8.70 6.75 -0.74
N THR A 22 -9.42 5.77 -0.19
CA THR A 22 -10.65 5.19 -0.75
C THR A 22 -11.48 4.53 0.35
N SER A 23 -12.81 4.53 0.20
CA SER A 23 -13.74 3.79 1.06
C SER A 23 -13.98 2.35 0.59
N LYS A 24 -13.62 2.04 -0.65
CA LYS A 24 -13.83 0.71 -1.27
C LYS A 24 -12.82 -0.31 -0.73
N LYS A 25 -13.30 -1.49 -0.35
CA LYS A 25 -12.45 -2.63 0.04
C LYS A 25 -11.79 -3.25 -1.19
N PRO A 26 -10.47 -3.49 -1.21
CA PRO A 26 -9.81 -4.20 -2.30
C PRO A 26 -10.15 -5.70 -2.26
N THR A 27 -10.36 -6.32 -3.42
CA THR A 27 -10.42 -7.78 -3.53
C THR A 27 -9.03 -8.36 -3.30
N GLU A 28 -8.95 -9.37 -2.43
CA GLU A 28 -7.70 -10.08 -2.16
C GLU A 28 -7.24 -10.89 -3.39
N PRO A 29 -5.93 -10.90 -3.69
CA PRO A 29 -5.40 -11.73 -4.76
C PRO A 29 -5.50 -13.21 -4.37
N LYS A 30 -6.08 -14.05 -5.25
CA LYS A 30 -6.24 -15.50 -5.03
C LYS A 30 -4.92 -16.24 -4.74
N ASN A 31 -3.79 -15.73 -5.24
CA ASN A 31 -2.47 -16.33 -5.04
C ASN A 31 -1.53 -15.30 -4.39
N PRO A 32 -1.24 -15.39 -3.08
CA PRO A 32 -0.27 -14.52 -2.44
C PRO A 32 1.14 -14.86 -2.94
N SER A 33 1.75 -13.95 -3.69
CA SER A 33 3.16 -14.12 -4.08
C SER A 33 4.06 -14.09 -2.83
N ARG A 34 5.10 -14.92 -2.82
CA ARG A 34 6.07 -14.96 -1.72
C ARG A 34 6.73 -13.59 -1.58
N ARG A 35 6.50 -12.92 -0.44
CA ARG A 35 7.15 -11.65 -0.12
C ARG A 35 8.46 -11.94 0.62
N PRO A 36 9.61 -11.41 0.16
CA PRO A 36 10.86 -11.57 0.88
C PRO A 36 10.84 -10.81 2.22
N LYS A 37 11.72 -11.19 3.14
CA LYS A 37 11.92 -10.46 4.41
C LYS A 37 12.25 -8.99 4.12
N LYS A 38 11.57 -8.09 4.81
CA LYS A 38 11.78 -6.64 4.65
C LYS A 38 13.02 -6.22 5.44
N SER A 39 13.85 -5.35 4.85
CA SER A 39 14.92 -4.67 5.58
C SER A 39 14.34 -3.64 6.56
N GLN A 40 15.12 -3.28 7.59
CA GLN A 40 14.72 -2.27 8.58
C GLN A 40 14.37 -0.93 7.92
N TYR A 41 15.14 -0.52 6.90
CA TYR A 41 14.86 0.68 6.11
C TYR A 41 13.51 0.60 5.39
N ARG A 42 13.20 -0.55 4.77
CA ARG A 42 11.94 -0.74 4.04
C ARG A 42 10.73 -0.64 4.97
N ILE A 43 10.84 -1.14 6.21
CA ILE A 43 9.78 -1.02 7.21
C ILE A 43 9.51 0.45 7.53
N ARG A 44 10.56 1.22 7.85
CA ARG A 44 10.43 2.67 8.12
C ARG A 44 9.86 3.45 6.94
N LEU A 45 10.28 3.09 5.72
CA LEU A 45 9.77 3.71 4.49
C LEU A 45 8.28 3.42 4.29
N GLU A 46 7.83 2.19 4.53
CA GLU A 46 6.41 1.84 4.39
C GLU A 46 5.54 2.58 5.41
N GLU A 47 5.99 2.74 6.66
CA GLU A 47 5.28 3.55 7.67
C GLU A 47 5.23 5.03 7.29
N LYS A 48 6.33 5.61 6.78
CA LYS A 48 6.34 6.99 6.27
C LYS A 48 5.33 7.23 5.14
N GLN A 49 5.05 6.21 4.33
CA GLN A 49 4.15 6.31 3.17
C GLN A 49 2.67 6.12 3.52
N LYS A 50 2.36 5.68 4.76
CA LYS A 50 0.98 5.53 5.25
C LYS A 50 0.41 6.82 5.84
N LEU A 51 1.29 7.65 6.42
CA LEU A 51 0.99 9.01 6.89
C LEU A 51 0.63 9.92 5.71
#